data_AF-A0A497BZ99-F1
#
_entry.id   AF-A0A497BZ99-F1
#
_cell.length_a   1.000
_cell.length_b   1.000
_cell.length_c   1.000
_cell.angle_alpha   90.00
_cell.angle_beta   90.00
_cell.angle_gamma   90.00
#
_symmetry.space_group_name_H-M   'P 1'
#
loop_
_entity.id
_entity.type
_entity.pdbx_description
1 polymer ?
#
loop_
_entity_poly.entity_id
_entity_poly.type
_entity_poly.pdbx_seq_one_letter_code
_entity_poly.pdbx_strand_id
1 'polypeptide(L)'
;MPDDATPDTPWRLTRVSRYAGFNPIPQRRANLAEPTPIDYEAIPRPERAEPDSDIYAMRVDRVISVAPLSLNLTSRADFGEIEALLQRETYGF
;
A
#
# COMPACT_ATOMS: atom_id res chain seq x y z
N MET A 1 -4.25 -11.63 5.65
CA MET A 1 -4.64 -12.02 7.03
C MET A 1 -3.39 -12.40 7.81
N PRO A 2 -3.38 -12.26 9.14
CA PRO A 2 -2.31 -12.80 9.98
C PRO A 2 -2.12 -14.30 9.74
N ASP A 3 -0.90 -14.80 9.93
CA ASP A 3 -0.45 -16.16 9.63
C ASP A 3 -1.02 -17.25 10.56
N ASP A 4 -1.48 -16.84 11.73
CA ASP A 4 -2.08 -17.60 12.83
C ASP A 4 -3.56 -17.22 13.05
N ALA A 5 -4.21 -16.64 12.03
CA ALA A 5 -5.62 -16.31 12.11
C ALA A 5 -6.51 -17.56 12.30
N THR A 6 -7.40 -17.49 13.28
CA THR A 6 -8.49 -18.45 13.55
C THR A 6 -9.85 -17.86 13.15
N PRO A 7 -10.94 -18.66 13.10
CA PRO A 7 -12.29 -18.14 12.88
C PRO A 7 -12.75 -17.08 13.90
N ASP A 8 -12.18 -17.08 15.11
CA ASP A 8 -12.49 -16.10 16.16
C ASP A 8 -11.64 -14.82 16.06
N THR A 9 -10.71 -14.74 15.10
CA THR A 9 -9.86 -13.56 14.91
C THR A 9 -10.74 -12.36 14.52
N PRO A 10 -10.68 -11.24 15.24
CA PRO A 10 -11.44 -10.06 14.87
C PRO A 10 -11.00 -9.53 13.50
N TRP A 11 -11.90 -8.79 12.85
CA TRP A 11 -11.64 -8.16 11.57
C TRP A 11 -11.90 -6.65 11.64
N ARG A 12 -11.31 -5.90 10.72
CA ARG A 12 -11.44 -4.44 10.61
C ARG A 12 -11.63 -4.03 9.14
N LEU A 13 -12.52 -3.07 8.89
CA LEU A 13 -12.53 -2.33 7.63
C LEU A 13 -11.30 -1.43 7.56
N THR A 14 -10.53 -1.58 6.49
CA THR A 14 -9.28 -0.84 6.30
C THR A 14 -9.26 -0.16 4.94
N ARG A 15 -8.30 0.73 4.78
CA ARG A 15 -7.82 1.14 3.45
C ARG A 15 -6.55 0.38 3.09
N VAL A 16 -6.25 0.33 1.80
CA VAL A 16 -4.93 -0.13 1.35
C VAL A 16 -3.87 0.89 1.79
N SER A 17 -2.80 0.41 2.41
CA SER A 17 -1.66 1.24 2.79
C SER A 17 -0.98 1.85 1.55
N ARG A 18 -0.36 3.02 1.74
CA ARG A 18 0.49 3.62 0.71
C ARG A 18 1.93 3.08 0.75
N TYR A 19 2.27 2.29 1.77
CA TYR A 19 3.56 1.62 1.85
C TYR A 19 3.56 0.33 1.05
N ALA A 20 4.71 0.02 0.43
CA ALA A 20 4.92 -1.31 -0.09
C ALA A 20 4.98 -2.30 1.07
N GLY A 21 4.06 -3.27 1.11
CA GLY A 21 4.04 -4.33 2.14
C GLY A 21 5.27 -5.23 2.15
N PHE A 22 6.07 -5.14 1.08
CA PHE A 22 7.32 -5.86 0.89
C PHE A 22 8.30 -4.99 0.11
N ASN A 23 9.56 -5.00 0.51
CA ASN A 23 10.63 -4.34 -0.21
C ASN A 23 11.41 -5.38 -1.04
N PRO A 24 11.69 -5.10 -2.33
CA PRO A 24 12.54 -5.99 -3.11
C PRO A 24 13.97 -5.96 -2.54
N ILE A 25 14.57 -7.14 -2.39
CA ILE A 25 15.97 -7.27 -1.98
C ILE A 25 16.83 -7.14 -3.25
N PRO A 26 17.69 -6.10 -3.36
CA PRO A 26 18.53 -5.93 -4.55
C PRO A 26 19.49 -7.11 -4.70
N GLN A 27 19.35 -7.85 -5.80
CA GLN A 27 20.26 -8.94 -6.14
C GLN A 27 21.44 -8.41 -6.95
N ARG A 28 22.67 -8.78 -6.57
CA ARG A 28 23.87 -8.45 -7.34
C ARG A 28 23.96 -9.38 -8.53
N ARG A 29 23.91 -8.81 -9.74
CA ARG A 29 24.02 -9.55 -10.99
C ARG A 29 25.28 -9.13 -11.73
N ALA A 30 26.02 -10.08 -12.28
CA ALA A 30 27.14 -9.79 -13.18
C ALA A 30 26.64 -9.47 -14.60
N ASN A 31 25.49 -10.02 -14.99
CA ASN A 31 24.86 -9.83 -16.30
C ASN A 31 23.34 -9.69 -16.16
N LEU A 32 22.73 -8.77 -16.89
CA LEU A 32 21.27 -8.54 -16.88
C LEU A 32 20.49 -9.60 -17.67
N ALA A 33 21.14 -10.33 -18.57
CA ALA A 33 20.53 -11.40 -19.36
C ALA A 33 20.34 -12.71 -18.58
N GLU A 34 20.98 -12.84 -17.41
CA GLU A 34 20.87 -14.02 -16.57
C GLU A 34 19.62 -13.93 -15.68
N PRO A 35 18.76 -14.98 -15.66
CA PRO A 35 17.65 -15.02 -14.74
C PRO A 35 18.17 -15.07 -13.30
N THR A 36 17.56 -14.30 -12.42
CA THR A 36 17.88 -14.28 -10.98
C THR A 36 16.55 -14.25 -10.20
N PRO A 37 16.42 -15.01 -9.10
CA PRO A 37 15.27 -14.91 -8.22
C PRO A 37 15.05 -13.47 -7.73
N ILE A 38 13.81 -13.02 -7.65
CA ILE A 38 13.48 -11.75 -6.99
C ILE A 38 13.01 -12.09 -5.58
N ASP A 39 13.85 -11.78 -4.60
CA ASP A 39 13.50 -11.90 -3.19
C ASP A 39 12.89 -10.61 -2.66
N TYR A 40 12.12 -10.76 -1.60
CA TYR A 40 11.46 -9.66 -0.92
C TYR A 40 11.61 -9.83 0.59
N GLU A 41 11.75 -8.70 1.28
CA GLU A 41 11.66 -8.64 2.74
C GLU A 41 10.35 -7.98 3.17
N ALA A 42 9.83 -8.40 4.32
CA ALA A 42 8.73 -7.67 4.95
C ALA A 42 9.20 -6.27 5.34
N ILE A 43 8.27 -5.32 5.33
CA ILE A 43 8.53 -3.95 5.82
C ILE A 43 9.10 -4.00 7.24
N PRO A 44 10.26 -3.34 7.51
CA PRO A 44 10.95 -3.45 8.79
C PRO A 44 10.25 -2.73 9.94
N ARG A 45 9.38 -1.75 9.65
CA ARG A 45 8.66 -0.95 10.65
C ARG A 45 7.19 -0.79 10.29
N PRO A 46 6.37 -1.86 10.39
CA PRO A 46 4.95 -1.82 10.06
C PRO A 46 4.14 -0.86 10.94
N GLU A 47 4.61 -0.53 12.14
CA GLU A 47 4.03 0.46 13.05
C GLU A 47 4.10 1.89 12.53
N ARG A 48 4.88 2.14 11.47
CA ARG A 48 4.90 3.42 10.75
C ARG A 48 3.89 3.47 9.61
N ALA A 49 3.30 2.33 9.25
CA ALA A 49 2.14 2.34 8.37
C ALA A 49 0.98 3.05 9.05
N GLU A 50 -0.01 3.41 8.27
CA GLU A 50 -1.08 4.23 8.80
C GLU A 50 -2.02 3.40 9.68
N PRO A 51 -2.48 3.90 10.83
CA PRO A 51 -3.22 3.09 11.80
C PRO A 51 -4.51 2.43 11.26
N ASP A 52 -5.10 3.03 10.22
CA ASP A 52 -6.31 2.57 9.54
C ASP A 52 -6.03 1.69 8.30
N SER A 53 -4.76 1.35 8.05
CA SER A 53 -4.34 0.58 6.88
C SER A 53 -4.37 -0.93 7.11
N ASP A 54 -4.47 -1.66 6.00
CA ASP A 54 -4.34 -3.11 5.93
C ASP A 54 -3.02 -3.65 6.51
N ILE A 55 -1.90 -2.97 6.24
CA ILE A 55 -0.59 -3.31 6.79
C ILE A 55 -0.60 -3.22 8.30
N TYR A 56 -1.07 -2.11 8.87
CA TYR A 56 -1.09 -1.91 10.32
C TYR A 56 -2.02 -2.93 11.00
N ALA A 57 -3.21 -3.12 10.44
CA ALA A 57 -4.18 -4.09 10.93
C ALA A 57 -3.58 -5.51 11.00
N MET A 58 -2.86 -5.95 9.97
CA MET A 58 -2.31 -7.31 9.93
C MET A 58 -1.00 -7.48 10.70
N ARG A 59 -0.08 -6.50 10.60
CA ARG A 59 1.31 -6.64 11.11
C ARG A 59 1.49 -6.09 12.52
N VAL A 60 0.59 -5.22 12.98
CA VAL A 60 0.66 -4.61 14.32
C VAL A 60 -0.50 -5.10 15.18
N ASP A 61 -1.73 -4.83 14.76
CA ASP A 61 -2.93 -5.18 15.54
C ASP A 61 -3.30 -6.66 15.45
N ARG A 62 -2.71 -7.37 14.48
CA ARG A 62 -2.91 -8.81 14.28
C ARG A 62 -4.38 -9.19 14.10
N VAL A 63 -5.11 -8.36 13.35
CA VAL A 63 -6.52 -8.58 12.97
C VAL A 63 -6.66 -8.83 11.47
N ILE A 64 -7.80 -9.41 11.06
CA ILE A 64 -8.12 -9.59 9.65
C ILE A 64 -8.44 -8.23 9.02
N SER A 65 -7.75 -7.89 7.93
CA SER A 65 -8.00 -6.67 7.16
C SER A 65 -9.02 -6.93 6.05
N VAL A 66 -10.05 -6.10 5.98
CA VAL A 66 -11.03 -6.08 4.88
C VAL A 66 -10.98 -4.72 4.19
N ALA A 67 -10.34 -4.65 3.02
CA ALA A 67 -10.18 -3.43 2.24
C ALA A 67 -11.10 -3.44 1.01
N PRO A 68 -12.14 -2.58 0.95
CA PRO A 68 -12.98 -2.47 -0.24
C PRO A 68 -12.19 -1.89 -1.41
N LEU A 69 -12.21 -2.60 -2.55
CA LEU A 69 -11.58 -2.15 -3.78
C LEU A 69 -12.64 -1.78 -4.83
N SER A 70 -12.29 -0.80 -5.66
CA SER A 70 -13.06 -0.40 -6.83
C SER A 70 -12.18 -0.56 -8.06
N LEU A 71 -12.77 -1.03 -9.16
CA LEU A 71 -12.10 -1.07 -10.46
C LEU A 71 -12.22 0.26 -11.21
N ASN A 72 -13.09 1.16 -10.75
CA ASN A 72 -13.10 2.53 -11.25
C ASN A 72 -11.86 3.27 -10.70
N LEU A 73 -10.90 3.53 -11.59
CA LEU A 73 -9.65 4.24 -11.31
C LEU A 73 -9.80 5.77 -11.41
N THR A 74 -10.98 6.28 -11.77
CA THR A 74 -11.26 7.72 -11.69
C THR A 74 -11.09 8.18 -10.24
N SER A 75 -10.24 9.20 -10.05
CA SER A 75 -10.00 9.78 -8.72
C SER A 75 -11.33 10.21 -8.08
N ARG A 76 -11.45 10.01 -6.77
CA ARG A 76 -12.62 10.46 -5.98
C ARG A 76 -12.49 11.91 -5.50
N ALA A 77 -11.40 12.59 -5.85
CA ALA A 77 -11.20 13.99 -5.52
C ALA A 77 -12.18 14.89 -6.30
N ASP A 78 -12.38 16.12 -5.83
CA ASP A 78 -13.24 17.11 -6.46
C ASP A 78 -12.62 17.60 -7.78
N PHE A 79 -13.34 17.46 -8.89
CA PHE A 79 -12.82 17.80 -10.22
C PHE A 79 -12.70 19.32 -10.42
N GLY A 80 -13.57 20.11 -9.78
CA GLY A 80 -13.49 21.56 -9.83
C GLY A 80 -12.27 22.09 -9.06
N GLU A 81 -11.94 21.50 -7.92
CA GLU A 81 -10.71 21.82 -7.18
C GLU A 81 -9.45 21.46 -7.99
N ILE A 82 -9.43 20.26 -8.59
CA ILE A 82 -8.31 19.84 -9.46
C ILE A 82 -8.15 20.79 -10.64
N GLU A 83 -9.25 21.13 -11.31
CA GLU A 83 -9.24 22.04 -12.46
C GLU A 83 -8.72 23.43 -12.06
N ALA A 84 -9.20 23.97 -10.94
CA ALA A 84 -8.75 25.27 -10.43
C ALA A 84 -7.25 25.28 -10.10
N LEU A 85 -6.70 24.20 -9.52
CA LEU A 85 -5.27 24.08 -9.24
C LEU A 85 -4.43 24.04 -10.52
N LEU A 86 -4.85 23.26 -11.52
CA LEU A 86 -4.14 23.15 -12.80
C LEU A 86 -4.17 24.45 -13.60
N GLN A 87 -5.31 25.14 -13.62
CA GLN A 87 -5.42 26.45 -14.25
C GLN A 87 -4.59 27.52 -13.51
N ARG A 88 -4.49 27.46 -12.18
CA ARG A 88 -3.65 28.39 -11.39
C ARG A 88 -2.17 28.30 -11.75
N GLU A 89 -1.62 27.11 -11.98
CA GLU A 89 -0.23 26.99 -12.46
C GLU A 89 -0.06 27.47 -13.90
N THR A 90 -1.10 27.37 -14.73
CA THR A 90 -1.03 27.82 -16.14
C THR A 90 -1.05 29.34 -16.28
N TYR A 91 -1.59 30.06 -15.29
CA TYR A 91 -1.71 31.53 -15.30
C TYR A 91 -0.91 32.23 -14.19
N GLY A 92 -0.01 31.53 -13.51
CA GLY A 92 0.84 32.04 -12.43
C GLY A 92 2.33 31.93 -12.74
N PHE A 93 2.85 32.90 -13.50
CA PHE A 93 4.26 33.17 -13.89
C PHE A 93 4.97 32.15 -14.79
#